data_AF-A0A976HRY7-F1
#
_entry.id   AF-A0A976HRY7-F1
#
_cell.length_a   1.000
_cell.length_b   1.000
_cell.length_c   1.000
_cell.angle_alpha   90.00
_cell.angle_beta   90.00
_cell.angle_gamma   90.00
#
_symmetry.space_group_name_H-M   'P 1'
#
loop_
_entity.id
_entity.type
_entity.pdbx_description
1 polymer ?
#
loop_
_entity_poly.entity_id
_entity_poly.type
_entity_poly.pdbx_seq_one_letter_code
_entity_poly.pdbx_strand_id
1 'polypeptide(L)'
;MKTTIKTLACALALTTSFAFASPTEEKTAAKFEASAFMTKDASIRVAIKKNVHERVYLTLRNAQGEVLFAETISKNDMSYAAKLNVSNCAVN
;
A
#
# COMPACT_ATOMS: atom_id res chain seq x y z
N MET A 1 54.81 44.67 -42.35
CA MET A 1 54.33 43.29 -42.11
C MET A 1 54.55 42.92 -40.64
N LYS A 2 53.51 42.97 -39.80
CA LYS A 2 53.52 42.45 -38.42
C LYS A 2 52.12 41.92 -38.06
N THR A 3 52.01 40.60 -38.13
CA THR A 3 51.17 39.65 -37.37
C THR A 3 49.69 39.97 -37.05
N THR A 4 48.85 39.09 -37.61
CA THR A 4 47.40 38.88 -37.51
C THR A 4 46.82 38.84 -36.09
N ILE A 5 45.73 39.58 -35.89
CA ILE A 5 44.87 39.58 -34.71
C ILE A 5 44.19 38.20 -34.60
N LYS A 6 44.52 37.44 -33.56
CA LYS A 6 43.83 36.17 -33.23
C LYS A 6 42.39 36.47 -32.80
N THR A 7 41.44 36.09 -33.65
CA THR A 7 40.00 36.07 -33.39
C THR A 7 39.70 35.26 -32.14
N LEU A 8 39.25 35.93 -31.07
CA LEU A 8 38.76 35.30 -29.84
C LEU A 8 37.31 34.83 -30.09
N ALA A 9 37.15 33.55 -30.44
CA ALA A 9 35.83 32.92 -30.53
C ALA A 9 35.38 32.47 -29.12
N CYS A 10 34.54 33.26 -28.46
CA CYS A 10 33.83 32.83 -27.25
C CYS A 10 32.71 31.86 -27.64
N ALA A 11 32.98 30.56 -27.58
CA ALA A 11 31.94 29.54 -27.64
C ALA A 11 31.16 29.54 -26.32
N LEU A 12 30.02 30.23 -26.29
CA LEU A 12 29.07 30.18 -25.18
C LEU A 12 28.35 28.82 -25.23
N ALA A 13 28.85 27.84 -24.48
CA ALA A 13 28.15 26.58 -24.27
C ALA A 13 26.93 26.84 -23.36
N LEU A 14 25.75 27.04 -23.96
CA LEU A 14 24.47 27.01 -23.22
C LEU A 14 24.26 25.59 -22.70
N THR A 15 24.56 25.34 -21.43
CA THR A 15 24.14 24.13 -20.75
C THR A 15 22.74 24.36 -20.17
N THR A 16 21.72 23.86 -20.85
CA THR A 16 20.36 23.81 -20.30
C THR A 16 20.27 22.66 -19.31
N SER A 17 20.25 22.97 -18.01
CA SER A 17 19.94 21.98 -16.97
C SER A 17 18.43 21.76 -16.93
N PHE A 18 17.97 20.58 -17.35
CA PHE A 18 16.58 20.16 -17.12
C PHE A 18 16.49 19.55 -15.72
N ALA A 19 15.79 20.23 -14.82
CA ALA A 19 15.39 19.64 -13.54
C ALA A 19 14.19 18.72 -13.79
N PHE A 20 14.40 17.40 -13.76
CA PHE A 20 13.29 16.46 -13.67
C PHE A 20 12.73 16.53 -12.25
N ALA A 21 11.59 17.23 -12.08
CA ALA A 21 10.80 17.08 -10.87
C ALA A 21 10.30 15.63 -10.84
N SER A 22 10.86 14.81 -9.96
CA SER A 22 10.29 13.50 -9.65
C SER A 22 8.88 13.74 -9.09
N PRO A 23 7.83 13.05 -9.58
CA PRO A 23 6.54 13.13 -8.93
C PRO A 23 6.73 12.57 -7.52
N THR A 24 6.69 13.43 -6.52
CA THR A 24 6.52 13.01 -5.13
C THR A 24 5.12 12.46 -5.03
N GLU A 25 4.95 11.16 -5.30
CA GLU A 25 3.73 10.45 -4.93
C GLU A 25 3.57 10.59 -3.42
N GLU A 26 2.65 11.46 -3.01
CA GLU A 26 2.24 11.57 -1.61
C GLU A 26 1.69 10.20 -1.20
N LYS A 27 2.47 9.47 -0.40
CA LYS A 27 2.02 8.21 0.19
C LYS A 27 0.81 8.51 1.07
N THR A 28 -0.38 8.24 0.53
CA THR A 28 -1.63 8.31 1.30
C THR A 28 -1.50 7.33 2.46
N ALA A 29 -1.67 7.84 3.68
CA ALA A 29 -1.58 7.01 4.88
C ALA A 29 -2.61 5.87 4.83
N ALA A 30 -2.19 4.67 5.21
CA ALA A 30 -3.08 3.53 5.27
C ALA A 30 -4.21 3.78 6.29
N LYS A 31 -5.46 3.66 5.84
CA LYS A 31 -6.65 3.91 6.66
C LYS A 31 -6.84 2.86 7.77
N PHE A 32 -6.29 1.67 7.59
CA PHE A 32 -6.23 0.62 8.60
C PHE A 32 -5.04 -0.31 8.32
N GLU A 33 -4.65 -1.03 9.36
CA GLU A 33 -3.67 -2.10 9.35
C GLU A 33 -4.39 -3.41 9.67
N ALA A 34 -4.02 -4.49 9.00
CA ALA A 34 -4.57 -5.82 9.25
C ALA A 34 -3.44 -6.84 9.32
N SER A 35 -3.56 -7.79 10.25
CA SER A 35 -2.70 -8.97 10.31
C SER A 35 -3.56 -10.21 10.44
N ALA A 36 -3.13 -11.28 9.80
CA ALA A 36 -3.78 -12.58 9.87
C ALA A 36 -2.74 -13.68 9.95
N PHE A 37 -2.97 -14.68 10.79
CA PHE A 37 -2.12 -15.86 10.87
C PHE A 37 -2.93 -17.11 11.21
N MET A 38 -2.45 -18.27 10.76
CA MET A 38 -3.05 -19.56 11.05
C MET A 38 -2.42 -20.16 12.31
N THR A 39 -3.25 -20.68 13.20
CA THR A 39 -2.82 -21.40 14.39
C THR A 39 -2.83 -22.91 14.14
N LYS A 40 -2.11 -23.67 14.97
CA LYS A 40 -1.98 -25.13 14.85
C LYS A 40 -3.31 -25.89 14.95
N ASP A 41 -4.32 -25.29 15.58
CA ASP A 41 -5.69 -25.82 15.72
C ASP A 41 -6.59 -25.45 14.53
N ALA A 42 -6.03 -25.29 13.33
CA ALA A 42 -6.77 -24.95 12.11
C ALA A 42 -7.73 -23.76 12.31
N SER A 43 -7.25 -22.73 12.98
CA SER A 43 -7.98 -21.47 13.15
C SER A 43 -7.18 -20.32 12.55
N ILE A 44 -7.88 -19.34 11.99
CA ILE A 44 -7.29 -18.10 11.50
C ILE A 44 -7.52 -17.04 12.59
N ARG A 45 -6.45 -16.43 13.08
CA ARG A 45 -6.51 -15.24 13.92
C ARG A 45 -6.32 -14.03 13.04
N VAL A 46 -7.26 -13.09 13.12
CA VAL A 46 -7.21 -11.80 12.42
C VAL A 46 -7.23 -10.69 13.45
N ALA A 47 -6.39 -9.68 13.25
CA ALA A 47 -6.41 -8.43 14.00
C ALA A 47 -6.43 -7.25 13.03
N ILE A 48 -7.30 -6.28 13.30
CA ILE A 48 -7.47 -5.06 12.51
C ILE A 48 -7.32 -3.88 13.46
N LYS A 49 -6.51 -2.91 13.07
CA LYS A 49 -6.34 -1.63 13.74
C LYS A 49 -6.62 -0.52 12.74
N LYS A 50 -7.57 0.36 13.02
CA LYS A 50 -7.92 1.46 12.13
C LYS A 50 -7.16 2.72 12.53
N ASN A 51 -6.84 3.52 11.53
CA ASN A 51 -6.23 4.84 11.68
C ASN A 51 -7.27 5.95 11.44
N VAL A 52 -8.46 5.60 10.95
CA VAL A 52 -9.60 6.51 10.72
C VAL A 52 -10.93 5.87 11.15
N HIS A 53 -11.94 6.71 11.41
CA HIS A 53 -13.30 6.30 11.79
C HIS A 53 -14.15 5.86 10.58
N GLU A 54 -13.64 4.93 9.78
CA GLU A 54 -14.37 4.31 8.68
C GLU A 54 -14.80 2.88 9.05
N ARG A 55 -15.77 2.35 8.31
CA ARG A 55 -16.17 0.93 8.43
C ARG A 55 -15.15 0.05 7.73
N VAL A 56 -14.90 -1.13 8.27
CA VAL A 56 -14.06 -2.15 7.63
C VAL A 56 -14.86 -3.43 7.47
N TYR A 57 -14.83 -4.02 6.28
CA TYR A 57 -15.49 -5.27 5.98
C TYR A 57 -14.47 -6.40 6.02
N LEU A 58 -14.67 -7.36 6.91
CA LEU A 58 -13.86 -8.57 7.00
C LEU A 58 -14.62 -9.72 6.38
N THR A 59 -14.06 -10.36 5.35
CA THR A 59 -14.65 -11.56 4.75
C THR A 59 -13.62 -12.68 4.62
N LEU A 60 -14.02 -13.90 4.95
CA LEU A 60 -13.29 -15.12 4.63
C LEU A 60 -13.96 -15.81 3.46
N ARG A 61 -13.18 -16.22 2.46
CA ARG A 61 -13.69 -16.93 1.28
C ARG A 61 -12.97 -18.26 1.06
N ASN A 62 -13.66 -19.25 0.53
CA ASN A 62 -13.03 -20.48 0.04
C ASN A 62 -12.41 -20.28 -1.35
N ALA A 63 -11.81 -21.34 -1.90
CA ALA A 63 -11.17 -21.32 -3.22
C ALA A 63 -12.15 -21.07 -4.37
N GLN A 64 -13.43 -21.39 -4.17
CA GLN A 64 -14.53 -21.16 -5.11
C GLN A 64 -15.08 -19.72 -5.02
N GLY A 65 -14.58 -18.92 -4.07
CA GLY A 65 -15.00 -17.54 -3.85
C GLY A 65 -16.25 -17.38 -2.97
N GLU A 66 -16.79 -18.48 -2.42
CA GLU A 66 -17.92 -18.47 -1.50
C GLU A 66 -17.53 -17.85 -0.16
N VAL A 67 -18.41 -17.02 0.40
CA VAL A 67 -18.16 -16.33 1.67
C VAL A 67 -18.48 -17.27 2.83
N LEU A 68 -17.44 -17.68 3.56
CA LEU A 68 -17.54 -18.55 4.73
C LEU A 68 -17.74 -17.78 6.04
N PHE A 69 -17.28 -16.52 6.07
CA PHE A 69 -17.44 -15.61 7.19
C PHE A 69 -17.51 -14.18 6.68
N ALA A 70 -18.37 -13.36 7.26
CA ALA A 70 -18.45 -11.93 7.00
C ALA A 70 -18.74 -11.18 8.29
N GLU A 71 -18.00 -10.11 8.53
CA GLU A 71 -18.21 -9.19 9.66
C GLU A 71 -18.02 -7.75 9.17
N THR A 72 -18.86 -6.85 9.70
CA THR A 72 -18.72 -5.40 9.45
C THR A 72 -18.28 -4.71 10.72
N ILE A 73 -17.03 -4.26 10.76
CA ILE A 73 -16.47 -3.50 11.87
C ILE A 73 -17.02 -2.08 11.80
N SER A 74 -17.68 -1.64 12.88
CA SER A 74 -18.32 -0.33 12.93
C SER A 74 -17.29 0.80 12.83
N LYS A 75 -17.73 2.00 12.44
CA LYS A 75 -16.86 3.19 12.40
C LYS A 75 -16.24 3.56 13.75
N ASN A 76 -16.90 3.18 14.85
CA ASN A 76 -16.48 3.53 16.21
C ASN A 76 -15.45 2.54 16.77
N ASP A 77 -15.39 1.32 16.24
CA ASP A 77 -14.50 0.27 16.74
C ASP A 77 -13.12 0.39 16.10
N MET A 78 -12.19 1.08 16.77
CA MET A 78 -10.84 1.36 16.25
C MET A 78 -9.93 0.13 16.19
N SER A 79 -10.28 -0.93 16.91
CA SER A 79 -9.57 -2.21 16.87
C SER A 79 -10.57 -3.36 16.86
N TYR A 80 -10.24 -4.42 16.14
CA TYR A 80 -11.05 -5.63 16.05
C TYR A 80 -10.14 -6.85 16.00
N ALA A 81 -10.53 -7.93 16.69
CA ALA A 81 -9.82 -9.19 16.63
C ALA A 81 -10.81 -10.36 16.59
N ALA A 82 -10.56 -11.33 15.72
CA ALA A 82 -11.40 -12.50 15.57
C ALA A 82 -10.57 -13.78 15.47
N LYS A 83 -11.14 -14.88 15.98
CA LYS A 83 -10.69 -16.24 15.73
C LYS A 83 -11.73 -16.91 14.82
N LEU A 84 -11.33 -17.22 13.59
CA LEU A 84 -12.15 -17.94 12.63
C LEU A 84 -11.75 -19.41 12.65
N ASN A 85 -12.67 -20.30 12.98
CA ASN A 85 -12.41 -21.74 12.92
C ASN A 85 -12.61 -22.21 11.47
N VAL A 86 -11.55 -22.72 10.83
CA VAL A 86 -11.61 -23.23 9.45
C VAL A 86 -11.71 -24.76 9.36
N SER A 87 -11.85 -25.45 10.50
CA SER A 87 -11.96 -26.93 10.56
C SER A 87 -13.12 -27.48 9.73
N ASN A 88 -14.22 -26.71 9.63
CA ASN A 88 -15.43 -27.13 8.90
C ASN A 88 -15.53 -26.50 7.51
N CYS A 89 -14.48 -25.84 7.02
CA CYS A 89 -14.46 -25.21 5.69
C CYS A 89 -14.01 -26.17 4.59
N ALA A 90 -14.02 -27.49 4.85
CA ALA A 90 -13.79 -28.50 3.83
C ALA A 90 -14.95 -28.49 2.83
N VAL A 91 -14.61 -28.16 1.59
CA VAL A 91 -15.48 -28.32 0.42
C VAL A 91 -15.74 -29.82 0.25
N ASN A 92 -17.01 -30.24 0.32
CA ASN A 92 -17.43 -31.56 -0.18
C ASN A 92 -17.35 -31.60 -1.71
#